data_AF-A0A2V6ISS2-F1
#
_entry.id   AF-A0A2V6ISS2-F1
#
_cell.length_a   1.000
_cell.length_b   1.000
_cell.length_c   1.000
_cell.angle_alpha   90.00
_cell.angle_beta   90.00
_cell.angle_gamma   90.00
#
_symmetry.space_group_name_H-M   'P 1'
#
loop_
_entity.id
_entity.type
_entity.pdbx_description
1 polymer ?
#
loop_
_entity_poly.entity_id
_entity_poly.type
_entity_poly.pdbx_seq_one_letter_code
_entity_poly.pdbx_strand_id
1 'polypeptide(L)' 'EYGVWQREPGSHNYSNRAVFYSYTAEGDFDGRGEATEALQLTTVDSFTSTGTVQIFDADGNLIATICATSTGTRFE' A
#
# COMPACT_ATOMS: atom_id res chain seq x y z
N GLU A 1 -1.06 16.09 -3.50
CA GLU A 1 -0.02 15.04 -3.60
C GLU A 1 -0.42 13.90 -2.68
N TYR A 2 -0.53 12.68 -3.19
CA TYR A 2 -0.96 11.52 -2.40
C TYR A 2 0.24 10.58 -2.20
N GLY A 3 0.62 10.35 -0.93
CA GLY A 3 1.68 9.42 -0.52
C GLY A 3 2.95 10.10 0.00
N VAL A 4 3.34 9.82 1.24
CA VAL A 4 4.65 10.23 1.80
C VAL A 4 5.64 9.09 1.53
N TRP A 5 6.67 9.37 0.73
CA TRP A 5 7.76 8.44 0.46
C TRP A 5 8.88 8.64 1.47
N GLN A 6 9.16 7.63 2.29
CA GLN A 6 10.33 7.64 3.18
C GLN A 6 11.48 6.92 2.49
N ARG A 7 12.65 7.57 2.40
CA ARG A 7 13.89 6.88 1.97
C ARG A 7 14.37 5.97 3.08
N GLU A 8 14.68 4.72 2.73
CA GLU A 8 15.28 3.74 3.64
C GLU A 8 16.79 3.61 3.40
N PRO A 9 17.56 3.04 4.34
CA PRO A 9 18.98 2.76 4.14
C PRO A 9 19.24 1.89 2.89
N GLY A 10 20.30 2.22 2.16
CA GLY A 10 20.65 1.59 0.88
C GLY A 10 20.23 2.44 -0.33
N SER A 11 20.75 2.10 -1.52
CA SER A 11 20.35 2.77 -2.75
C SER A 11 18.98 2.27 -3.19
N HIS A 12 18.07 3.20 -3.50
CA HIS A 12 16.76 2.93 -4.11
C HIS A 12 15.77 2.11 -3.27
N ASN A 13 15.92 2.12 -1.95
CA ASN A 13 14.93 1.57 -1.02
C ASN A 13 14.02 2.68 -0.49
N TYR A 14 12.72 2.44 -0.53
CA TYR A 14 11.71 3.37 -0.04
C TYR A 14 10.65 2.62 0.75
N SER A 15 10.00 3.29 1.70
CA SER A 15 8.78 2.79 2.34
C SER A 15 7.59 3.57 1.81
N ASN A 16 6.52 2.86 1.41
CA ASN A 16 5.21 3.46 1.18
C ASN A 16 4.25 3.07 2.32
N ARG A 17 3.33 3.98 2.62
CA ARG A 17 2.12 3.66 3.37
C ARG A 17 0.92 4.10 2.56
N ALA A 18 0.00 3.19 2.32
CA ALA A 18 -1.25 3.47 1.64
C ALA A 18 -2.43 3.15 2.55
N VAL A 19 -3.48 3.96 2.46
CA VAL A 19 -4.76 3.70 3.10
C VAL A 19 -5.81 3.67 2.01
N PHE A 20 -6.62 2.62 2.00
CA PHE A 20 -7.73 2.46 1.07
C PHE A 20 -9.00 2.17 1.85
N TYR A 21 -10.12 2.60 1.29
CA TYR A 21 -11.44 2.49 1.92
C TYR A 21 -12.33 1.62 1.04
N SER A 22 -13.03 0.67 1.64
CA SER A 22 -14.04 -0.15 0.99
C SER A 22 -15.43 0.39 1.32
N TYR A 23 -16.30 0.33 0.32
CA TYR A 23 -17.69 0.73 0.43
C TYR A 23 -18.58 -0.34 -0.19
N THR A 24 -19.79 -0.50 0.34
CA THR A 24 -20.81 -1.35 -0.26
C THR A 24 -21.27 -0.79 -1.61
N ALA A 25 -22.08 -1.54 -2.36
CA ALA A 25 -22.64 -1.07 -3.62
C ALA A 25 -23.59 0.15 -3.42
N GLU A 26 -24.18 0.24 -2.23
CA GLU A 26 -25.06 1.32 -1.78
C GLU A 26 -24.26 2.56 -1.33
N GLY A 27 -22.94 2.44 -1.18
CA GLY A 27 -22.04 3.51 -0.78
C GLY A 27 -21.78 3.60 0.73
N ASP A 28 -22.26 2.63 1.52
CA ASP A 28 -21.99 2.57 2.95
C ASP A 28 -20.53 2.20 3.20
N PHE A 29 -19.93 2.77 4.25
CA PHE A 29 -18.57 2.44 4.64
C PHE A 29 -18.48 0.99 5.12
N ASP A 30 -17.66 0.18 4.45
CA ASP A 30 -17.54 -1.27 4.72
C ASP A 30 -16.23 -1.61 5.44
N GLY A 31 -15.26 -0.68 5.45
CA GLY A 31 -14.00 -0.86 6.14
C GLY A 31 -12.84 -0.15 5.47
N ARG A 32 -11.64 -0.37 6.00
CA ARG A 32 -10.42 0.18 5.41
C ARG A 32 -9.32 -0.85 5.40
N GLY A 33 -8.37 -0.70 4.49
CA GLY A 33 -7.09 -1.36 4.61
C GLY A 33 -5.93 -0.39 4.65
N GLU A 34 -4.89 -0.84 5.33
CA GLU A 34 -3.65 -0.10 5.50
C GLU A 34 -2.51 -0.98 5.00
N ALA A 35 -1.83 -0.53 3.96
CA ALA A 35 -0.66 -1.20 3.40
C ALA A 35 0.62 -0.50 3.86
N THR A 36 1.62 -1.28 4.26
CA THR A 36 2.99 -0.82 4.48
C THR A 36 3.90 -1.70 3.65
N GLU A 37 4.63 -1.12 2.69
CA GLU A 37 5.49 -1.89 1.80
C GLU A 37 6.89 -1.27 1.69
N ALA A 38 7.87 -2.15 1.53
CA ALA A 38 9.22 -1.79 1.14
C ALA A 38 9.29 -1.85 -0.39
N LEU A 39 9.59 -0.71 -0.99
CA LEU A 39 9.81 -0.54 -2.41
C LEU A 39 11.28 -0.55 -2.76
N GLN A 40 11.58 -1.22 -3.86
CA GLN A 40 12.86 -1.17 -4.53
C GLN A 40 12.65 -0.73 -5.97
N LEU A 41 13.34 0.34 -6.39
CA LEU A 41 13.38 0.68 -7.81
C LEU A 41 14.20 -0.37 -8.56
N THR A 42 13.60 -0.97 -9.57
CA THR A 42 14.25 -1.93 -10.46
C THR A 42 14.88 -1.23 -11.66
N THR A 43 14.31 -0.09 -12.07
CA THR A 43 14.88 0.86 -13.05
C THR A 43 14.53 2.29 -12.63
N VAL A 44 14.85 3.29 -13.46
CA VAL A 44 14.44 4.68 -13.21
C VAL A 44 12.92 4.88 -13.32
N ASP A 45 12.21 4.01 -14.03
CA ASP A 45 10.78 4.12 -14.31
C ASP A 45 9.96 2.92 -13.79
N SER A 46 10.57 1.99 -13.03
CA SER A 46 9.88 0.81 -12.52
C SER A 46 10.29 0.40 -11.11
N PHE A 47 9.38 -0.27 -10.40
CA PHE A 47 9.62 -0.78 -9.04
C PHE A 47 9.00 -2.15 -8.80
N THR A 48 9.51 -2.81 -7.75
CA THR A 48 8.88 -3.95 -7.06
C THR A 48 8.69 -3.59 -5.60
N SER A 49 7.59 -4.03 -4.98
CA SER A 49 7.34 -3.85 -3.55
C SER A 49 6.94 -5.17 -2.88
N THR A 50 7.31 -5.31 -1.61
CA THR A 50 6.80 -6.35 -0.72
C THR A 50 6.38 -5.72 0.59
N GLY A 51 5.29 -6.20 1.18
CA GLY A 51 4.74 -5.55 2.35
C GLY A 51 3.67 -6.35 3.06
N THR A 52 3.04 -5.70 4.01
CA THR A 52 1.89 -6.20 4.75
C THR A 52 0.70 -5.29 4.54
N VAL A 53 -0.48 -5.89 4.51
CA VAL A 53 -1.76 -5.19 4.45
C VAL A 53 -2.60 -5.66 5.63
N GLN A 54 -3.09 -4.70 6.40
CA GLN A 54 -4.04 -4.93 7.47
C GLN A 54 -5.43 -4.48 6.99
N ILE A 55 -6.43 -5.33 7.17
CA ILE A 55 -7.82 -5.04 6.78
C ILE A 55 -8.66 -4.91 8.04
N PHE A 56 -9.37 -3.80 8.13
CA PHE A 56 -10.27 -3.46 9.22
C PHE A 56 -11.71 -3.41 8.73
N ASP A 57 -12.64 -3.92 9.52
CA ASP A 57 -14.08 -3.74 9.26
C ASP A 57 -14.52 -2.28 9.50
N ALA A 58 -15.80 -1.99 9.25
CA ALA A 58 -16.37 -0.66 9.42
C ALA A 58 -16.28 -0.13 10.87
N ASP A 59 -16.26 -1.02 11.87
CA ASP A 59 -16.12 -0.69 13.29
C ASP A 59 -14.65 -0.47 13.71
N GLY A 60 -13.70 -0.76 12.81
CA GLY A 60 -12.27 -0.61 13.03
C GLY A 60 -11.59 -1.82 13.65
N ASN A 61 -12.25 -2.98 13.70
CA ASN A 61 -11.62 -4.22 14.16
C ASN A 61 -10.73 -4.81 13.07
N LEU A 62 -9.54 -5.26 13.44
CA LEU A 62 -8.64 -5.96 12.52
C LEU A 62 -9.22 -7.35 12.21
N ILE A 63 -9.61 -7.58 10.95
CA ILE A 63 -10.19 -8.85 10.50
C ILE A 63 -9.22 -9.70 9.69
N ALA A 64 -8.18 -9.10 9.10
CA ALA A 64 -7.15 -9.83 8.38
C ALA A 64 -5.80 -9.11 8.37
N THR A 65 -4.72 -9.88 8.30
CA THR A 65 -3.38 -9.40 7.93
C THR A 65 -2.86 -10.31 6.82
N ILE A 66 -2.45 -9.71 5.70
CA ILE A 66 -1.98 -10.43 4.52
C ILE A 66 -0.64 -9.87 4.04
N CYS A 67 0.13 -10.69 3.35
CA CYS A 67 1.32 -10.25 2.63
C CYS A 67 0.91 -9.68 1.27
N ALA A 68 1.56 -8.60 0.84
CA ALA A 68 1.38 -8.02 -0.48
C ALA A 68 2.70 -7.99 -1.25
N THR A 69 2.58 -8.17 -2.56
CA THR A 69 3.65 -7.96 -3.52
C THR A 69 3.09 -7.13 -4.66
N SER A 70 3.76 -6.06 -5.05
CA SER A 70 3.32 -5.25 -6.18
C SER A 70 4.46 -4.89 -7.12
N THR A 71 4.11 -4.52 -8.34
CA THR A 71 5.03 -3.97 -9.33
C THR A 71 4.37 -2.77 -9.98
N GLY A 72 5.15 -1.76 -10.33
CA GLY A 72 4.64 -0.61 -11.06
C GLY A 72 5.64 -0.08 -12.08
N THR A 73 5.10 0.52 -13.14
CA THR A 73 5.85 1.20 -14.19
C THR A 73 5.25 2.58 -14.38
N ARG A 74 6.10 3.58 -14.64
CA ARG A 74 5.66 4.93 -14.96
C ARG A 74 4.82 4.93 -16.24
N PHE A 75 3.71 5.66 -16.24
CA PHE A 75 2.92 5.88 -17.45
C PHE A 75 3.67 6.79 -18.44
N GLU A 76 3.49 6.55 -19.74
CA GLU A 76 3.96 7.41 -20.84
C GLU A 76 2.99 8.57 -21.12
#